data_AF-A0A6H9YSG3-F1
#
_entry.id   AF-A0A6H9YSG3-F1
#
_cell.length_a   1.000
_cell.length_b   1.000
_cell.length_c   1.000
_cell.angle_alpha   90.00
_cell.angle_beta   90.00
_cell.angle_gamma   90.00
#
_symmetry.space_group_name_H-M   'P 1'
#
loop_
_entity.id
_entity.type
_entity.pdbx_description
1 polymer ?
#
loop_
_entity_poly.entity_id
_entity_poly.type
_entity_poly.pdbx_seq_one_letter_code
_entity_poly.pdbx_strand_id
1 'polypeptide(L)'
;MTAILILLCLAIAGRELYLSFDRKRTGTAPAPEIADIRTQLTALKGTREELEEFRGVQREQLERLAAGQVTHAESLQETDARIRSLISQINDRMLPEINDRLTQQRDSVDRLAEEVARLRGHLIGRLDQAVAASLGAGPIDTVAGGLGTEGAEAPSGLIRAYERFAERYGLRVELSDPTGEDTSWKARYYLSGRSPRDLERDFIDLVRRLRASSGTPNGTETEAANALLRSLHGIEMGGAQVGPFVLVRTPEAMLCGVLSLAELRKAGPARLLADPVGAAVRLHGLPESRFCDLSAFNGSERSR
;
A
#
# COMPACT_ATOMS: atom_id res chain seq x y z
N MET A 1 -16.37 90.96 105.39
CA MET A 1 -15.94 92.10 104.55
C MET A 1 -14.76 91.78 103.61
N THR A 2 -13.90 90.79 103.90
CA THR A 2 -12.73 90.43 103.07
C THR A 2 -13.07 89.71 101.76
N ALA A 3 -14.14 88.89 101.71
CA ALA A 3 -14.53 88.14 100.50
C ALA A 3 -15.01 89.03 99.34
N ILE A 4 -15.66 90.17 99.65
CA ILE A 4 -16.16 91.11 98.64
C ILE A 4 -14.99 91.84 97.93
N LEU A 5 -13.92 92.13 98.67
CA LEU A 5 -12.71 92.77 98.14
C LEU A 5 -11.92 91.83 97.19
N ILE A 6 -11.85 90.54 97.50
CA ILE A 6 -11.17 89.55 96.64
C ILE A 6 -11.92 89.37 95.32
N LEU A 7 -13.25 89.28 95.35
CA LEU A 7 -14.07 89.17 94.14
C LEU A 7 -14.00 90.41 93.25
N LEU A 8 -13.94 91.62 93.86
CA LEU A 8 -13.77 92.86 93.12
C LEU A 8 -12.40 92.92 92.43
N CYS A 9 -11.33 92.51 93.13
CA CYS A 9 -9.98 92.45 92.55
C CYS A 9 -9.88 91.42 91.41
N LEU A 10 -10.52 90.26 91.53
CA LEU A 10 -10.57 89.24 90.47
C LEU A 10 -11.37 89.72 89.25
N ALA A 11 -12.46 90.45 89.46
CA ALA A 11 -13.25 91.02 88.38
C ALA A 11 -12.49 92.14 87.64
N ILE A 12 -11.73 92.98 88.36
CA ILE A 12 -10.90 94.03 87.77
C ILE A 12 -9.70 93.43 87.04
N ALA A 13 -9.00 92.45 87.65
CA ALA A 13 -7.88 91.76 87.02
C ALA A 13 -8.33 90.97 85.78
N GLY A 14 -9.48 90.29 85.83
CA GLY A 14 -10.06 89.58 84.69
C GLY A 14 -10.44 90.51 83.54
N ARG A 15 -10.91 91.72 83.85
CA ARG A 15 -11.27 92.73 82.84
C ARG A 15 -10.05 93.32 82.13
N GLU A 16 -8.95 93.55 82.85
CA GLU A 16 -7.68 94.01 82.26
C GLU A 16 -6.98 92.93 81.42
N LEU A 17 -7.08 91.66 81.85
CA LEU A 17 -6.56 90.53 81.08
C LEU A 17 -7.38 90.27 79.81
N TYR A 18 -8.69 90.50 79.86
CA TYR A 18 -9.57 90.43 78.69
C TYR A 18 -9.27 91.56 77.69
N LEU A 19 -9.06 92.80 78.15
CA LEU A 19 -8.75 93.94 77.28
C LEU A 19 -7.35 93.85 76.65
N SER A 20 -6.35 93.29 77.36
CA SER A 20 -5.02 93.07 76.78
C SER A 20 -4.99 91.94 75.74
N PHE A 21 -5.85 90.93 75.88
CA PHE A 21 -6.06 89.91 74.84
C PHE A 21 -6.79 90.47 73.60
N ASP A 22 -7.77 91.36 73.80
CA ASP A 22 -8.53 91.95 72.70
C ASP A 22 -7.71 92.97 71.89
N ARG A 23 -6.78 93.68 72.55
CA ARG A 23 -5.88 94.64 71.88
C ARG A 23 -4.79 93.97 71.06
N LYS A 24 -4.43 92.71 71.35
CA LYS A 24 -3.47 91.92 70.53
C LYS A 24 -4.10 91.26 69.31
N ARG A 25 -5.45 91.19 69.23
CA ARG A 25 -6.19 90.64 68.07
C ARG A 25 -6.74 91.70 67.11
N THR A 26 -6.85 92.96 67.53
CA THR A 26 -7.48 94.03 66.75
C THR A 26 -6.49 94.89 65.94
N GLY A 27 -5.25 94.40 65.76
CA GLY A 27 -4.15 95.14 65.13
C GLY A 27 -3.53 94.48 63.91
N THR A 28 -4.26 93.70 63.10
CA THR A 28 -3.88 93.37 61.71
C THR A 28 -5.08 92.75 60.98
N ALA A 29 -5.38 93.29 59.80
CA ALA A 29 -6.47 92.88 58.93
C ALA A 29 -6.40 91.39 58.51
N PRO A 30 -7.51 90.63 58.54
CA PRO A 30 -7.60 89.30 57.97
C PRO A 30 -8.26 89.40 56.59
N ALA A 31 -7.47 89.51 55.51
CA ALA A 31 -8.07 89.61 54.17
C ALA A 31 -7.32 88.93 53.02
N PRO A 32 -5.99 88.73 53.02
CA PRO A 32 -5.35 88.00 51.91
C PRO A 32 -5.25 86.49 52.14
N GLU A 33 -4.96 86.00 53.35
CA GLU A 33 -4.63 84.59 53.58
C GLU A 33 -5.84 83.64 53.52
N ILE A 34 -7.03 84.07 53.97
CA ILE A 34 -8.25 83.23 53.91
C ILE A 34 -8.80 83.18 52.47
N ALA A 35 -8.62 84.25 51.71
CA ALA A 35 -8.92 84.27 50.27
C ALA A 35 -7.94 83.35 49.52
N ASP A 36 -6.65 83.44 49.84
CA ASP A 36 -5.58 82.65 49.21
C ASP A 36 -5.71 81.15 49.54
N ILE A 37 -6.03 80.80 50.80
CA ILE A 37 -6.31 79.41 51.19
C ILE A 37 -7.57 78.88 50.50
N ARG A 38 -8.62 79.69 50.30
CA ARG A 38 -9.80 79.27 49.53
C ARG A 38 -9.48 79.04 48.07
N THR A 39 -8.68 79.91 47.44
CA THR A 39 -8.21 79.72 46.05
C THR A 39 -7.31 78.50 45.92
N GLN A 40 -6.43 78.25 46.89
CA GLN A 40 -5.58 77.04 46.93
C GLN A 40 -6.40 75.78 47.15
N LEU A 41 -7.46 75.81 47.97
CA LEU A 41 -8.31 74.66 48.21
C LEU A 41 -9.25 74.38 47.02
N THR A 42 -9.69 75.41 46.28
CA THR A 42 -10.35 75.23 44.99
C THR A 42 -9.41 74.73 43.91
N ALA A 43 -8.15 75.19 43.89
CA ALA A 43 -7.13 74.67 42.96
C ALA A 43 -6.79 73.21 43.28
N LEU A 44 -6.61 72.86 44.57
CA LEU A 44 -6.37 71.49 45.01
C LEU A 44 -7.57 70.57 44.73
N LYS A 45 -8.80 71.05 44.88
CA LYS A 45 -10.01 70.33 44.46
C LYS A 45 -10.03 70.11 42.94
N GLY A 46 -9.70 71.12 42.15
CA GLY A 46 -9.55 71.00 40.70
C GLY A 46 -8.50 69.96 40.32
N THR A 47 -7.31 70.02 40.93
CA THR A 47 -6.26 69.00 40.68
C THR A 47 -6.68 67.60 41.14
N ARG A 48 -7.52 67.48 42.17
CA ARG A 48 -8.03 66.19 42.64
C ARG A 48 -9.08 65.62 41.68
N GLU A 49 -9.98 66.46 41.19
CA GLU A 49 -10.97 66.09 40.17
C GLU A 49 -10.27 65.67 38.87
N GLU A 50 -9.25 66.41 38.42
CA GLU A 50 -8.39 66.02 37.29
C GLU A 50 -7.65 64.70 37.52
N LEU A 51 -7.17 64.43 38.74
CA LEU A 51 -6.49 63.18 39.07
C LEU A 51 -7.47 61.99 39.12
N GLU A 52 -8.69 62.21 39.61
CA GLU A 52 -9.76 61.21 39.62
C GLU A 52 -10.24 60.91 38.19
N GLU A 53 -10.37 61.93 37.34
CA GLU A 53 -10.66 61.79 35.92
C GLU A 53 -9.55 61.04 35.17
N PHE A 54 -8.28 61.42 35.38
CA PHE A 54 -7.13 60.75 34.77
C PHE A 54 -7.02 59.27 35.21
N ARG A 55 -7.30 58.97 36.48
CA ARG A 55 -7.38 57.59 36.99
C ARG A 55 -8.55 56.82 36.39
N GLY A 56 -9.67 57.49 36.13
CA GLY A 56 -10.82 56.94 35.40
C GLY A 56 -10.43 56.52 33.99
N VAL A 57 -9.79 57.43 33.24
CA VAL A 57 -9.30 57.18 31.88
C VAL A 57 -8.25 56.07 31.84
N GLN A 58 -7.31 56.03 32.78
CA GLN A 58 -6.32 54.95 32.86
C GLN A 58 -6.95 53.59 33.16
N ARG A 59 -7.94 53.53 34.07
CA ARG A 59 -8.66 52.28 34.34
C ARG A 59 -9.42 51.82 33.11
N GLU A 60 -10.08 52.72 32.41
CA GLU A 60 -10.81 52.39 31.18
C GLU A 60 -9.85 51.92 30.06
N GLN A 61 -8.68 52.52 29.92
CA GLN A 61 -7.64 52.03 29.01
C GLN A 61 -7.13 50.64 29.40
N LEU A 62 -6.89 50.38 30.68
CA LEU A 62 -6.45 49.08 31.18
C LEU A 62 -7.53 48.00 30.97
N GLU A 63 -8.79 48.33 31.20
CA GLU A 63 -9.91 47.42 30.95
C GLU A 63 -10.06 47.09 29.45
N ARG A 64 -9.91 48.09 28.57
CA ARG A 64 -9.91 47.85 27.11
C ARG A 64 -8.74 46.98 26.66
N LEU A 65 -7.55 47.18 27.21
CA LEU A 65 -6.38 46.36 26.91
C LEU A 65 -6.54 44.93 27.44
N ALA A 66 -7.05 44.77 28.66
CA ALA A 66 -7.33 43.46 29.24
C ALA A 66 -8.38 42.70 28.44
N ALA A 67 -9.46 43.37 28.02
CA ALA A 67 -10.48 42.77 27.15
C ALA A 67 -9.88 42.35 25.79
N GLY A 68 -9.04 43.19 25.18
CA GLY A 68 -8.34 42.84 23.93
C GLY A 68 -7.39 41.66 24.08
N GLN A 69 -6.69 41.54 25.21
CA GLN A 69 -5.81 40.39 25.49
C GLN A 69 -6.59 39.08 25.64
N VAL A 70 -7.75 39.11 26.30
CA VAL A 70 -8.62 37.93 26.43
C VAL A 70 -9.09 37.47 25.06
N THR A 71 -9.59 38.39 24.21
CA THR A 71 -10.01 38.05 22.85
C THR A 71 -8.87 37.50 21.99
N HIS A 72 -7.66 38.04 22.14
CA HIS A 72 -6.48 37.50 21.45
C HIS A 72 -6.10 36.11 21.93
N ALA A 73 -6.13 35.86 23.25
CA ALA A 73 -5.84 34.55 23.82
C ALA A 73 -6.85 33.50 23.34
N GLU A 74 -8.14 33.84 23.28
CA GLU A 74 -9.19 32.98 22.74
C GLU A 74 -8.95 32.66 21.26
N SER A 75 -8.60 33.66 20.43
CA SER A 75 -8.31 33.45 19.01
C SER A 75 -7.08 32.55 18.78
N LEU A 76 -6.05 32.68 19.62
CA LEU A 76 -4.85 31.84 19.55
C LEU A 76 -5.20 30.40 19.94
N GLN A 77 -6.00 30.21 20.99
CA GLN A 77 -6.43 28.89 21.42
C GLN A 77 -7.30 28.18 20.37
N GLU A 78 -8.18 28.92 19.69
CA GLU A 78 -8.96 28.40 18.57
C GLU A 78 -8.05 27.99 17.40
N THR A 79 -7.08 28.83 17.06
CA THR A 79 -6.11 28.54 16.00
C THR A 79 -5.27 27.30 16.35
N ASP A 80 -4.82 27.19 17.59
CA ASP A 80 -4.03 26.06 18.08
C ASP A 80 -4.83 24.75 18.06
N ALA A 81 -6.11 24.81 18.44
CA ALA A 81 -7.02 23.67 18.34
C ALA A 81 -7.21 23.23 16.88
N ARG A 82 -7.35 24.21 15.96
CA ARG A 82 -7.46 23.94 14.52
C ARG A 82 -6.17 23.34 13.94
N ILE A 83 -5.00 23.85 14.33
CA ILE A 83 -3.70 23.31 13.93
C ILE A 83 -3.57 21.87 14.42
N ARG A 84 -3.90 21.59 15.70
CA ARG A 84 -3.82 20.24 16.25
C ARG A 84 -4.77 19.26 15.55
N SER A 85 -5.97 19.71 15.21
CA SER A 85 -6.93 18.93 14.42
C SER A 85 -6.39 18.62 13.02
N LEU A 86 -5.80 19.60 12.32
CA LEU A 86 -5.17 19.38 11.02
C LEU A 86 -3.98 18.42 11.11
N ILE A 87 -3.14 18.55 12.14
CA ILE A 87 -2.00 17.64 12.35
C ILE A 87 -2.50 16.21 12.55
N SER A 88 -3.50 15.99 13.40
CA SER A 88 -4.10 14.66 13.59
C SER A 88 -4.72 14.13 12.29
N GLN A 89 -5.44 14.96 11.54
CA GLN A 89 -6.01 14.54 10.25
C GLN A 89 -4.93 14.14 9.23
N ILE A 90 -3.84 14.92 9.15
CA ILE A 90 -2.73 14.62 8.25
C ILE A 90 -2.03 13.33 8.70
N ASN A 91 -1.72 13.22 10.00
CA ASN A 91 -0.92 12.13 10.54
C ASN A 91 -1.68 10.80 10.59
N ASP A 92 -2.94 10.84 11.00
CA ASP A 92 -3.71 9.63 11.31
C ASP A 92 -4.45 9.10 10.08
N ARG A 93 -4.61 9.93 9.03
CA ARG A 93 -5.33 9.53 7.81
C ARG A 93 -4.54 9.71 6.54
N MET A 94 -4.03 10.91 6.27
CA MET A 94 -3.39 11.16 4.96
C MET A 94 -2.04 10.44 4.83
N LEU A 95 -1.21 10.42 5.88
CA LEU A 95 0.09 9.74 5.85
C LEU A 95 -0.06 8.23 5.61
N PRO A 96 -0.94 7.49 6.32
CA PRO A 96 -1.23 6.09 6.03
C PRO A 96 -1.73 5.89 4.59
N GLU A 97 -2.74 6.64 4.14
CA GLU A 97 -3.30 6.49 2.79
C GLU A 97 -2.23 6.73 1.69
N ILE A 98 -1.34 7.71 1.88
CA ILE A 98 -0.25 8.00 0.94
C ILE A 98 0.81 6.88 0.98
N ASN A 99 1.15 6.39 2.16
CA ASN A 99 2.13 5.31 2.32
C ASN A 99 1.63 3.99 1.72
N ASP A 100 0.34 3.68 1.89
CA ASP A 100 -0.30 2.51 1.28
C ASP A 100 -0.29 2.61 -0.25
N ARG A 101 -0.62 3.79 -0.79
CA ARG A 101 -0.55 4.05 -2.25
C ARG A 101 0.87 3.96 -2.79
N LEU A 102 1.86 4.51 -2.07
CA LEU A 102 3.27 4.42 -2.45
C LEU A 102 3.75 2.96 -2.45
N THR A 103 3.34 2.18 -1.45
CA THR A 103 3.65 0.75 -1.38
C THR A 103 3.04 0.00 -2.55
N GLN A 104 1.76 0.24 -2.85
CA GLN A 104 1.08 -0.37 -4.00
C GLN A 104 1.72 0.01 -5.35
N GLN A 105 2.12 1.28 -5.51
CA GLN A 105 2.82 1.75 -6.70
C GLN A 105 4.19 1.08 -6.84
N ARG A 106 4.94 0.97 -5.74
CA ARG A 106 6.23 0.28 -5.74
C ARG A 106 6.09 -1.19 -6.12
N ASP A 107 5.13 -1.91 -5.54
CA ASP A 107 4.86 -3.31 -5.88
C ASP A 107 4.49 -3.49 -7.36
N SER A 108 3.74 -2.54 -7.91
CA SER A 108 3.37 -2.55 -9.34
C SER A 108 4.58 -2.32 -10.24
N VAL A 109 5.46 -1.40 -9.86
CA VAL A 109 6.72 -1.12 -10.57
C VAL A 109 7.66 -2.32 -10.51
N ASP A 110 7.77 -2.99 -9.35
CA ASP A 110 8.63 -4.17 -9.19
C ASP A 110 8.12 -5.33 -10.08
N ARG A 111 6.81 -5.57 -10.14
CA ARG A 111 6.22 -6.56 -11.07
C ARG A 111 6.50 -6.24 -12.54
N LEU A 112 6.31 -4.98 -12.94
CA LEU A 112 6.61 -4.52 -14.29
C LEU A 112 8.10 -4.68 -14.63
N ALA A 113 9.00 -4.41 -13.68
CA ALA A 113 10.43 -4.59 -13.86
C ALA A 113 10.79 -6.07 -14.10
N GLU A 114 10.19 -7.00 -13.36
CA GLU A 114 10.37 -8.43 -13.57
C GLU A 114 9.85 -8.92 -14.93
N GLU A 115 8.71 -8.40 -15.38
CA GLU A 115 8.16 -8.70 -16.72
C GLU A 115 9.06 -8.17 -17.84
N VAL A 116 9.54 -6.92 -17.71
CA VAL A 116 10.47 -6.33 -18.68
C VAL A 116 11.80 -7.08 -18.71
N ALA A 117 12.31 -7.52 -17.55
CA ALA A 117 13.52 -8.34 -17.49
C ALA A 117 13.35 -9.68 -18.22
N ARG A 118 12.19 -10.34 -18.02
CA ARG A 118 11.82 -11.57 -18.75
C ARG A 118 11.73 -11.34 -20.26
N LEU A 119 11.02 -10.29 -20.69
CA LEU A 119 10.89 -9.94 -22.11
C LEU A 119 12.25 -9.59 -22.75
N ARG A 120 13.10 -8.85 -22.06
CA ARG A 120 14.45 -8.52 -22.54
C ARG A 120 15.29 -9.77 -22.69
N GLY A 121 15.25 -10.69 -21.72
CA GLY A 121 15.93 -11.98 -21.81
C GLY A 121 15.47 -12.78 -23.03
N HIS A 122 14.16 -12.85 -23.25
CA HIS A 122 13.56 -13.49 -24.41
C HIS A 122 14.03 -12.88 -25.74
N LEU A 123 14.02 -11.55 -25.85
CA LEU A 123 14.45 -10.84 -27.07
C LEU A 123 15.93 -11.03 -27.36
N ILE A 124 16.79 -11.00 -26.32
CA ILE A 124 18.22 -11.29 -26.47
C ILE A 124 18.39 -12.74 -26.99
N GLY A 125 17.68 -13.71 -26.39
CA GLY A 125 17.72 -15.09 -26.85
C GLY A 125 17.27 -15.26 -28.31
N ARG A 126 16.21 -14.55 -28.73
CA ARG A 126 15.75 -14.57 -30.13
C ARG A 126 16.73 -13.90 -31.09
N LEU A 127 17.39 -12.83 -30.66
CA LEU A 127 18.43 -12.16 -31.45
C LEU A 127 19.64 -13.07 -31.61
N ASP A 128 20.13 -13.70 -30.55
CA ASP A 128 21.23 -14.67 -30.60
C ASP A 128 20.88 -15.86 -31.53
N GLN A 129 19.63 -16.35 -31.47
CA GLN A 129 19.12 -17.37 -32.38
C GLN A 129 19.11 -16.91 -33.84
N ALA A 130 18.65 -15.68 -34.11
CA ALA A 130 18.62 -15.11 -35.46
C ALA A 130 20.04 -14.87 -36.01
N VAL A 131 20.98 -14.44 -35.16
CA VAL A 131 22.40 -14.29 -35.49
C VAL A 131 23.01 -15.65 -35.80
N ALA A 132 22.80 -16.66 -34.95
CA ALA A 132 23.27 -18.03 -35.18
C ALA A 132 22.71 -18.61 -36.49
N ALA A 133 21.41 -18.42 -36.75
CA ALA A 133 20.79 -18.82 -38.01
C ALA A 133 21.40 -18.14 -39.23
N SER A 134 21.71 -16.84 -39.12
CA SER A 134 22.38 -16.07 -40.19
C SER A 134 23.82 -16.53 -40.43
N LEU A 135 24.47 -17.07 -39.40
CA LEU A 135 25.83 -17.65 -39.47
C LEU A 135 25.84 -19.12 -39.93
N GLY A 136 24.69 -19.66 -40.36
CA GLY A 136 24.58 -21.01 -40.90
C GLY A 136 24.30 -22.10 -39.87
N ALA A 137 24.07 -21.75 -38.59
CA ALA A 137 23.47 -22.70 -37.66
C ALA A 137 22.01 -22.98 -38.06
N GLY A 138 21.52 -24.19 -37.81
CA GLY A 138 20.09 -24.47 -38.00
C GLY A 138 19.26 -23.57 -37.07
N PRO A 139 18.11 -23.04 -37.53
CA PRO A 139 17.22 -22.29 -36.65
C PRO A 139 16.83 -23.17 -35.46
N ILE A 140 16.91 -22.63 -34.24
CA ILE A 140 16.37 -23.33 -33.06
C ILE A 140 14.86 -23.27 -33.20
N ASP A 141 14.25 -24.43 -33.47
CA ASP A 141 12.80 -24.52 -33.57
C ASP A 141 12.16 -24.19 -32.23
N THR A 142 11.28 -23.19 -32.23
CA THR A 142 10.42 -22.89 -31.08
C THR A 142 9.21 -23.81 -31.12
N VAL A 143 8.98 -24.50 -30.01
CA VAL A 143 7.92 -25.48 -29.82
C VAL A 143 6.90 -24.90 -28.86
N ALA A 144 5.63 -24.91 -29.27
CA ALA A 144 4.58 -24.45 -28.38
C ALA A 144 4.28 -25.50 -27.30
N GLY A 145 4.11 -25.03 -26.08
CA GLY A 145 3.65 -25.77 -24.93
C GLY A 145 2.43 -25.10 -24.28
N GLY A 146 1.73 -25.84 -23.45
CA GLY A 146 0.58 -25.34 -22.73
C GLY A 146 0.28 -26.18 -21.50
N LEU A 147 -0.28 -25.55 -20.49
CA LEU A 147 -0.77 -26.22 -19.28
C LEU A 147 -2.13 -25.66 -18.92
N GLY A 148 -3.14 -26.52 -18.83
CA GLY A 148 -4.51 -26.15 -18.49
C GLY A 148 -5.06 -27.02 -17.37
N THR A 149 -5.78 -26.40 -16.45
CA THR A 149 -6.50 -27.07 -15.35
C THR A 149 -7.87 -26.44 -15.18
N GLU A 150 -8.85 -27.21 -14.73
CA GLU A 150 -10.15 -26.71 -14.28
C GLU A 150 -9.95 -25.91 -12.97
N GLY A 151 -9.64 -24.63 -13.10
CA GLY A 151 -9.33 -23.73 -11.99
C GLY A 151 -8.66 -22.43 -12.47
N ALA A 152 -8.74 -21.37 -11.67
CA ALA A 152 -8.19 -20.06 -12.04
C ALA A 152 -6.66 -20.08 -12.18
N GLU A 153 -5.97 -20.96 -11.43
CA GLU A 153 -4.52 -21.12 -11.49
C GLU A 153 -4.13 -22.61 -11.44
N ALA A 154 -3.14 -22.98 -12.26
CA ALA A 154 -2.56 -24.32 -12.21
C ALA A 154 -1.80 -24.50 -10.89
N PRO A 155 -1.94 -25.65 -10.19
CA PRO A 155 -1.18 -25.90 -8.97
C PRO A 155 0.33 -25.73 -9.20
N SER A 156 1.03 -25.05 -8.29
CA SER A 156 2.48 -24.79 -8.41
C SER A 156 3.30 -26.08 -8.55
N GLY A 157 2.84 -27.20 -7.97
CA GLY A 157 3.43 -28.51 -8.14
C GLY A 157 3.34 -29.03 -9.58
N LEU A 158 2.21 -28.77 -10.27
CA LEU A 158 2.01 -29.16 -11.67
C LEU A 158 2.89 -28.33 -12.61
N ILE A 159 3.00 -27.02 -12.37
CA ILE A 159 3.90 -26.14 -13.12
C ILE A 159 5.35 -26.63 -13.01
N ARG A 160 5.83 -26.92 -11.79
CA ARG A 160 7.19 -27.44 -11.58
C ARG A 160 7.42 -28.80 -12.23
N ALA A 161 6.43 -29.69 -12.18
CA ALA A 161 6.51 -31.00 -12.84
C ALA A 161 6.58 -30.86 -14.37
N TYR A 162 5.81 -29.91 -14.92
CA TYR A 162 5.82 -29.58 -16.34
C TYR A 162 7.18 -29.04 -16.80
N GLU A 163 7.73 -28.05 -16.09
CA GLU A 163 9.02 -27.45 -16.43
C GLU A 163 10.16 -28.46 -16.36
N ARG A 164 10.18 -29.30 -15.31
CA ARG A 164 11.17 -30.38 -15.17
C ARG A 164 11.05 -31.43 -16.28
N PHE A 165 9.81 -31.74 -16.69
CA PHE A 165 9.59 -32.63 -17.83
C PHE A 165 10.13 -32.01 -19.12
N ALA A 166 9.83 -30.74 -19.40
CA ALA A 166 10.37 -30.04 -20.57
C ALA A 166 11.91 -30.03 -20.57
N GLU A 167 12.53 -29.66 -19.45
CA GLU A 167 13.98 -29.63 -19.27
C GLU A 167 14.63 -30.99 -19.53
N ARG A 168 14.01 -32.08 -19.06
CA ARG A 168 14.50 -33.44 -19.27
C ARG A 168 14.60 -33.83 -20.74
N TYR A 169 13.72 -33.31 -21.60
CA TYR A 169 13.75 -33.52 -23.04
C TYR A 169 14.60 -32.48 -23.78
N GLY A 170 15.39 -31.67 -23.07
CA GLY A 170 16.26 -30.65 -23.65
C GLY A 170 15.49 -29.39 -24.09
N LEU A 171 14.32 -29.14 -23.50
CA LEU A 171 13.53 -27.94 -23.78
C LEU A 171 13.68 -26.92 -22.66
N ARG A 172 13.86 -25.65 -23.05
CA ARG A 172 13.91 -24.52 -22.14
C ARG A 172 12.67 -23.66 -22.30
N VAL A 173 12.06 -23.26 -21.18
CA VAL A 173 10.98 -22.28 -21.19
C VAL A 173 11.58 -20.90 -21.45
N GLU A 174 11.26 -20.32 -22.60
CA GLU A 174 11.69 -18.97 -22.98
C GLU A 174 10.69 -17.90 -22.55
N LEU A 175 9.40 -18.22 -22.63
CA LEU A 175 8.32 -17.32 -22.28
C LEU A 175 7.15 -18.15 -21.76
N SER A 176 6.58 -17.70 -20.64
CA SER A 176 5.30 -18.17 -20.13
C SER A 176 4.30 -17.01 -20.15
N ASP A 177 3.15 -17.24 -20.78
CA ASP A 177 2.04 -16.31 -20.81
C ASP A 177 0.90 -16.91 -19.98
N PRO A 178 0.72 -16.46 -18.72
CA PRO A 178 -0.35 -16.95 -17.84
C PRO A 178 -1.72 -16.35 -18.18
N THR A 179 -1.77 -15.29 -18.98
CA THR A 179 -2.93 -14.43 -19.24
C THR A 179 -3.39 -14.52 -20.69
N GLY A 180 -3.62 -15.75 -21.17
CA GLY A 180 -4.28 -15.90 -22.47
C GLY A 180 -5.61 -15.14 -22.45
N GLU A 181 -5.74 -14.10 -23.28
CA GLU A 181 -6.90 -13.19 -23.38
C GLU A 181 -8.25 -13.92 -23.62
N ASP A 182 -8.20 -15.19 -24.03
CA ASP A 182 -9.36 -16.04 -24.21
C ASP A 182 -9.58 -16.91 -22.97
N THR A 183 -10.63 -16.55 -22.24
CA THR A 183 -11.22 -17.25 -21.08
C THR A 183 -11.29 -18.77 -21.26
N SER A 184 -11.11 -19.49 -20.14
CA SER A 184 -11.20 -20.96 -19.94
C SER A 184 -9.91 -21.77 -20.12
N TRP A 185 -8.86 -21.36 -19.40
CA TRP A 185 -7.68 -22.18 -19.05
C TRP A 185 -6.51 -21.99 -20.04
N LYS A 186 -5.37 -21.45 -19.56
CA LYS A 186 -4.00 -21.97 -19.80
C LYS A 186 -2.89 -20.95 -19.59
N ALA A 187 -1.84 -21.42 -18.91
CA ALA A 187 -0.51 -20.90 -19.15
C ALA A 187 0.01 -21.43 -20.50
N ARG A 188 0.38 -20.53 -21.42
CA ARG A 188 1.04 -20.87 -22.69
C ARG A 188 2.54 -20.80 -22.50
N TYR A 189 3.26 -21.82 -22.96
CA TYR A 189 4.71 -21.89 -22.89
C TYR A 189 5.31 -21.83 -24.29
N TYR A 190 6.37 -21.05 -24.45
CA TYR A 190 7.21 -21.08 -25.64
C TYR A 190 8.51 -21.78 -25.26
N LEU A 191 8.70 -22.96 -25.83
CA LEU A 191 9.82 -23.85 -25.52
C LEU A 191 10.85 -23.77 -26.64
N SER A 192 12.13 -23.68 -26.30
CA SER A 192 13.25 -23.73 -27.25
C SER A 192 14.15 -24.93 -26.95
N GLY A 193 15.00 -25.33 -27.90
CA GLY A 193 16.11 -26.27 -27.65
C GLY A 193 16.15 -27.48 -28.58
N ARG A 194 14.99 -27.98 -29.04
CA ARG A 194 14.94 -29.15 -29.94
C ARG A 194 13.87 -29.02 -31.01
N SER A 195 14.11 -29.68 -32.15
CA SER A 195 13.15 -29.70 -33.26
C SER A 195 11.89 -30.50 -32.89
N PRO A 196 10.70 -30.09 -33.36
CA PRO A 196 9.47 -30.86 -33.18
C PRO A 196 9.57 -32.30 -33.69
N ARG A 197 10.39 -32.55 -34.72
CA ARG A 197 10.57 -33.89 -35.30
C ARG A 197 11.39 -34.80 -34.40
N ASP A 198 12.44 -34.28 -33.78
CA ASP A 198 13.25 -35.05 -32.83
C ASP A 198 12.42 -35.39 -31.58
N LEU A 199 11.66 -34.40 -31.09
CA LEU A 199 10.71 -34.59 -29.98
C LEU A 199 9.63 -35.63 -30.32
N GLU A 200 9.07 -35.61 -31.54
CA GLU A 200 8.06 -36.58 -31.97
C GLU A 200 8.59 -38.02 -31.83
N ARG A 201 9.82 -38.28 -32.27
CA ARG A 201 10.44 -39.60 -32.14
C ARG A 201 10.62 -40.01 -30.67
N ASP A 202 11.18 -39.12 -29.87
CA ASP A 202 11.47 -39.40 -28.46
C ASP A 202 10.18 -39.61 -27.65
N PHE A 203 9.13 -38.86 -27.95
CA PHE A 203 7.84 -39.02 -27.29
C PHE A 203 7.07 -40.26 -27.76
N ILE A 204 7.22 -40.71 -29.01
CA ILE A 204 6.69 -42.02 -29.44
C ILE A 204 7.35 -43.13 -28.62
N ASP A 205 8.65 -43.05 -28.41
CA ASP A 205 9.37 -44.00 -27.56
C ASP A 205 8.93 -43.92 -26.10
N LEU A 206 8.69 -42.70 -25.57
CA LEU A 206 8.11 -42.51 -24.24
C LEU A 206 6.72 -43.17 -24.12
N VAL A 207 5.80 -42.92 -25.06
CA VAL A 207 4.44 -43.50 -25.04
C VAL A 207 4.51 -45.03 -25.09
N ARG A 208 5.41 -45.59 -25.90
CA ARG A 208 5.65 -47.04 -25.94
C ARG A 208 6.11 -47.57 -24.58
N ARG A 209 7.02 -46.87 -23.91
CA ARG A 209 7.50 -47.23 -22.57
C ARG A 209 6.42 -47.10 -21.50
N LEU A 210 5.63 -46.02 -21.53
CA LEU A 210 4.52 -45.83 -20.59
C LEU A 210 3.48 -46.94 -20.70
N ARG A 211 3.16 -47.37 -21.94
CA ARG A 211 2.27 -48.53 -22.17
C ARG A 211 2.84 -49.81 -21.58
N ALA A 212 4.11 -50.08 -21.84
CA ALA A 212 4.79 -51.28 -21.35
C ALA A 212 4.99 -51.27 -19.82
N SER A 213 5.09 -50.09 -19.20
CA SER A 213 5.38 -49.90 -17.77
C SER A 213 4.13 -49.75 -16.90
N SER A 214 2.93 -50.04 -17.44
CA SER A 214 1.63 -49.99 -16.75
C SER A 214 1.55 -50.88 -15.49
N GLY A 215 2.61 -51.62 -15.14
CA GLY A 215 2.73 -52.40 -13.91
C GLY A 215 3.86 -52.00 -12.94
N THR A 216 4.87 -51.19 -13.33
CA THR A 216 5.93 -50.70 -12.41
C THR A 216 6.87 -49.71 -13.14
N PRO A 217 7.07 -48.48 -12.62
CA PRO A 217 7.96 -47.50 -13.24
C PRO A 217 9.43 -47.79 -12.87
N ASN A 218 10.09 -48.68 -13.60
CA ASN A 218 11.52 -48.92 -13.42
C ASN A 218 12.32 -48.17 -14.50
N GLY A 219 12.77 -46.95 -14.18
CA GLY A 219 13.71 -46.21 -15.00
C GLY A 219 13.74 -44.71 -14.68
N THR A 220 14.95 -44.15 -14.56
CA THR A 220 15.18 -42.70 -14.40
C THR A 220 14.70 -41.88 -15.61
N GLU A 221 14.47 -42.54 -16.74
CA GLU A 221 13.99 -41.91 -17.97
C GLU A 221 12.49 -41.57 -17.93
N THR A 222 11.68 -42.34 -17.21
CA THR A 222 10.23 -42.08 -17.06
C THR A 222 9.90 -41.29 -15.81
N GLU A 223 10.87 -41.02 -14.93
CA GLU A 223 10.64 -40.35 -13.64
C GLU A 223 9.99 -38.98 -13.78
N ALA A 224 10.49 -38.13 -14.68
CA ALA A 224 9.92 -36.81 -14.95
C ALA A 224 8.51 -36.90 -15.54
N ALA A 225 8.27 -37.89 -16.42
CA ALA A 225 6.94 -38.16 -16.97
C ALA A 225 5.98 -38.60 -15.87
N ASN A 226 6.40 -39.51 -15.00
CA ASN A 226 5.60 -40.01 -13.89
C ASN A 226 5.30 -38.92 -12.85
N ALA A 227 6.21 -37.97 -12.64
CA ALA A 227 5.95 -36.81 -11.78
C ALA A 227 4.84 -35.94 -12.37
N LEU A 228 4.92 -35.62 -13.67
CA LEU A 228 3.87 -34.87 -14.37
C LEU A 228 2.53 -35.62 -14.37
N LEU A 229 2.55 -36.93 -14.63
CA LEU A 229 1.35 -37.77 -14.59
C LEU A 229 0.70 -37.78 -13.19
N ARG A 230 1.50 -37.93 -12.12
CA ARG A 230 0.99 -37.86 -10.74
C ARG A 230 0.37 -36.50 -10.42
N SER A 231 1.01 -35.41 -10.82
CA SER A 231 0.45 -34.07 -10.63
C SER A 231 -0.85 -33.86 -11.41
N LEU A 232 -0.96 -34.41 -12.64
CA LEU A 232 -2.18 -34.37 -13.44
C LEU A 232 -3.27 -35.35 -12.94
N HIS A 233 -2.90 -36.42 -12.25
CA HIS A 233 -3.87 -37.33 -11.65
C HIS A 233 -4.57 -36.69 -10.44
N GLY A 234 -3.89 -35.79 -9.74
CA GLY A 234 -4.45 -35.05 -8.61
C GLY A 234 -5.44 -33.93 -8.98
N ILE A 235 -5.70 -33.70 -10.27
CA ILE A 235 -6.69 -32.72 -10.76
C ILE A 235 -7.90 -33.44 -11.39
N GLU A 236 -9.07 -32.83 -11.30
CA GLU A 236 -10.32 -33.39 -11.85
C GLU A 236 -10.32 -33.36 -13.39
N MET A 237 -9.98 -32.21 -13.97
CA MET A 237 -9.90 -32.01 -15.42
C MET A 237 -8.75 -31.06 -15.78
N GLY A 238 -8.08 -31.37 -16.89
CA GLY A 238 -7.01 -30.53 -17.41
C GLY A 238 -6.13 -31.24 -18.43
N GLY A 239 -4.95 -30.69 -18.67
CA GLY A 239 -3.98 -31.30 -19.55
C GLY A 239 -2.70 -30.50 -19.69
N ALA A 240 -1.70 -31.15 -20.25
CA ALA A 240 -0.40 -30.56 -20.53
C ALA A 240 -0.02 -30.85 -21.98
N GLN A 241 0.61 -29.89 -22.64
CA GLN A 241 1.17 -30.03 -23.96
C GLN A 241 2.63 -29.60 -23.94
N VAL A 242 3.50 -30.46 -24.47
CA VAL A 242 4.93 -30.21 -24.66
C VAL A 242 5.24 -30.53 -26.11
N GLY A 243 5.06 -29.53 -26.98
CA GLY A 243 5.19 -29.73 -28.42
C GLY A 243 4.20 -30.77 -28.96
N PRO A 244 4.70 -31.83 -29.62
CA PRO A 244 3.83 -32.88 -30.15
C PRO A 244 3.24 -33.78 -29.05
N PHE A 245 3.81 -33.81 -27.85
CA PHE A 245 3.27 -34.62 -26.75
C PHE A 245 2.12 -33.91 -26.05
N VAL A 246 1.00 -34.61 -25.90
CA VAL A 246 -0.22 -34.10 -25.28
C VAL A 246 -0.69 -35.09 -24.21
N LEU A 247 -1.01 -34.55 -23.05
CA LEU A 247 -1.60 -35.23 -21.91
C LEU A 247 -2.95 -34.58 -21.60
N VAL A 248 -3.97 -35.40 -21.42
CA VAL A 248 -5.33 -34.95 -21.13
C VAL A 248 -5.87 -35.77 -19.97
N ARG A 249 -6.43 -35.07 -18.99
CA ARG A 249 -7.21 -35.62 -17.89
C ARG A 249 -8.64 -35.14 -18.04
N THR A 250 -9.56 -36.06 -18.23
CA THR A 250 -11.01 -35.86 -18.05
C THR A 250 -11.44 -36.57 -16.78
N PRO A 251 -12.65 -36.37 -16.23
CA PRO A 251 -13.09 -37.11 -15.06
C PRO A 251 -13.03 -38.64 -15.25
N GLU A 252 -13.34 -39.10 -16.46
CA GLU A 252 -13.47 -40.51 -16.82
C GLU A 252 -12.16 -41.18 -17.22
N ALA A 253 -11.20 -40.42 -17.77
CA ALA A 253 -10.00 -41.00 -18.36
C ALA A 253 -8.76 -40.13 -18.18
N MET A 254 -7.60 -40.77 -18.28
CA MET A 254 -6.31 -40.09 -18.37
C MET A 254 -5.58 -40.61 -19.59
N LEU A 255 -5.31 -39.72 -20.55
CA LEU A 255 -4.82 -40.10 -21.87
C LEU A 255 -3.54 -39.36 -22.20
N CYS A 256 -2.64 -40.04 -22.92
CA CYS A 256 -1.49 -39.40 -23.52
C CYS A 256 -1.38 -39.74 -25.00
N GLY A 257 -0.85 -38.82 -25.78
CA GLY A 257 -0.51 -39.13 -27.16
C GLY A 257 0.46 -38.16 -27.80
N VAL A 258 0.97 -38.55 -28.97
CA VAL A 258 1.93 -37.80 -29.75
C VAL A 258 1.32 -37.40 -31.08
N LEU A 259 1.07 -36.11 -31.23
CA LEU A 259 0.60 -35.50 -32.46
C LEU A 259 1.73 -35.44 -33.48
N SER A 260 1.42 -35.77 -34.73
CA SER A 260 2.30 -35.47 -35.86
C SER A 260 2.41 -33.95 -36.06
N LEU A 261 3.48 -33.52 -36.72
CA LEU A 261 3.64 -32.10 -37.10
C LEU A 261 2.42 -31.55 -37.89
N ALA A 262 1.78 -32.38 -38.72
CA ALA A 262 0.60 -32.00 -39.48
C ALA A 262 -0.60 -31.75 -38.56
N GLU A 263 -0.80 -32.58 -37.54
CA GLU A 263 -1.86 -32.42 -36.55
C GLU A 263 -1.61 -31.23 -35.63
N LEU A 264 -0.35 -31.01 -35.24
CA LEU A 264 0.05 -29.87 -34.42
C LEU A 264 -0.29 -28.54 -35.12
N ARG A 265 -0.02 -28.44 -36.43
CA ARG A 265 -0.33 -27.26 -37.26
C ARG A 265 -1.83 -27.03 -37.42
N LYS A 266 -2.62 -28.11 -37.57
CA LYS A 266 -4.09 -28.01 -37.70
C LYS A 266 -4.77 -27.62 -36.40
N ALA A 267 -4.29 -28.17 -35.29
CA ALA A 267 -4.93 -28.03 -33.99
C ALA A 267 -4.64 -26.68 -33.36
N GLY A 268 -3.40 -26.18 -33.48
CA GLY A 268 -2.93 -25.08 -32.66
C GLY A 268 -2.81 -25.48 -31.17
N PRO A 269 -1.72 -25.09 -30.49
CA PRO A 269 -1.43 -25.54 -29.12
C PRO A 269 -2.48 -25.09 -28.10
N ALA A 270 -3.07 -23.91 -28.30
CA ALA A 270 -4.05 -23.36 -27.38
C ALA A 270 -5.42 -24.05 -27.44
N ARG A 271 -5.83 -24.52 -28.63
CA ARG A 271 -7.18 -25.07 -28.86
C ARG A 271 -7.34 -26.48 -28.30
N LEU A 272 -6.28 -27.29 -28.32
CA LEU A 272 -6.32 -28.68 -27.82
C LEU A 272 -6.74 -28.72 -26.36
N LEU A 273 -6.03 -27.98 -25.52
CA LEU A 273 -6.27 -28.03 -24.10
C LEU A 273 -7.52 -27.19 -23.69
N ALA A 274 -8.18 -26.47 -24.63
CA ALA A 274 -9.36 -25.63 -24.34
C ALA A 274 -10.62 -26.46 -24.22
N ASP A 275 -10.60 -27.62 -24.86
CA ASP A 275 -11.64 -28.63 -24.77
C ASP A 275 -10.95 -29.97 -24.46
N PRO A 276 -10.70 -30.29 -23.17
CA PRO A 276 -10.10 -31.56 -22.78
C PRO A 276 -10.91 -32.75 -23.26
N VAL A 277 -12.24 -32.65 -23.30
CA VAL A 277 -13.12 -33.73 -23.77
C VAL A 277 -12.92 -33.95 -25.27
N GLY A 278 -12.95 -32.88 -26.07
CA GLY A 278 -12.65 -32.96 -27.51
C GLY A 278 -11.22 -33.42 -27.79
N ALA A 279 -10.25 -33.01 -26.97
CA ALA A 279 -8.88 -33.51 -27.06
C ALA A 279 -8.80 -35.01 -26.77
N ALA A 280 -9.52 -35.50 -25.76
CA ALA A 280 -9.59 -36.93 -25.45
C ALA A 280 -10.16 -37.74 -26.62
N VAL A 281 -11.26 -37.30 -27.23
CA VAL A 281 -11.84 -37.95 -28.43
C VAL A 281 -10.83 -37.99 -29.57
N ARG A 282 -10.09 -36.90 -29.78
CA ARG A 282 -9.07 -36.84 -30.83
C ARG A 282 -7.88 -37.76 -30.56
N LEU A 283 -7.44 -37.86 -29.31
CA LEU A 283 -6.35 -38.75 -28.92
C LEU A 283 -6.71 -40.22 -29.16
N HIS A 284 -7.96 -40.62 -28.91
CA HIS A 284 -8.44 -41.97 -29.22
C HIS A 284 -8.43 -42.30 -30.72
N GLY A 285 -8.52 -41.29 -31.59
CA GLY A 285 -8.42 -41.47 -33.04
C GLY A 285 -6.99 -41.63 -33.57
N LEU A 286 -5.98 -41.47 -32.71
CA LEU A 286 -4.57 -41.63 -33.12
C LEU A 286 -4.21 -43.10 -33.30
N PRO A 287 -3.20 -43.41 -34.13
CA PRO A 287 -2.67 -44.77 -34.23
C PRO A 287 -2.21 -45.29 -32.86
N GLU A 288 -2.37 -46.59 -32.64
CA GLU A 288 -1.94 -47.24 -31.39
C GLU A 288 -0.45 -47.03 -31.10
N SER A 289 0.41 -46.72 -32.07
CA SER A 289 1.82 -46.42 -31.80
C SER A 289 2.04 -45.06 -31.12
N ARG A 290 1.05 -44.16 -31.17
CA ARG A 290 1.11 -42.76 -30.73
C ARG A 290 0.16 -42.43 -29.59
N PHE A 291 -0.66 -43.37 -29.16
CA PHE A 291 -1.68 -43.19 -28.14
C PHE A 291 -1.46 -44.16 -26.97
N CYS A 292 -1.66 -43.72 -25.74
CA CYS A 292 -1.74 -44.63 -24.60
C CYS A 292 -2.78 -44.15 -23.61
N ASP A 293 -3.65 -45.08 -23.22
CA ASP A 293 -4.58 -44.92 -22.11
C ASP A 293 -3.83 -45.18 -20.80
N LEU A 294 -3.89 -44.20 -19.90
CA LEU A 294 -3.25 -44.20 -18.58
C LEU A 294 -4.32 -44.17 -17.47
N SER A 295 -5.57 -44.50 -17.77
CA SER A 295 -6.66 -44.49 -16.78
C SER A 295 -6.44 -45.50 -15.64
N ALA A 296 -5.64 -46.55 -15.89
CA ALA A 296 -5.21 -47.50 -14.86
C ALA A 296 -3.98 -47.04 -14.04
N PHE A 297 -3.46 -45.84 -14.29
CA PHE A 297 -2.31 -45.30 -13.56
C PHE A 297 -2.71 -44.99 -12.12
N ASN A 298 -2.37 -45.90 -11.21
CA ASN A 298 -2.55 -45.69 -9.79
C ASN A 298 -1.47 -44.72 -9.30
N GLY A 299 -1.85 -43.49 -8.96
CA GLY A 299 -0.98 -42.48 -8.37
C GLY A 299 -0.46 -42.83 -6.96
N SER A 300 -0.38 -44.11 -6.57
CA SER A 300 -0.11 -44.50 -5.19
C SER A 300 1.28 -44.02 -4.75
N GLU A 301 1.28 -42.97 -3.93
CA GLU A 301 2.37 -42.66 -3.03
C GLU A 301 2.61 -43.85 -2.11
N ARG A 302 3.64 -44.65 -2.39
CA ARG A 302 4.35 -45.31 -1.30
C ARG A 302 5.32 -44.29 -0.74
N SER A 303 4.80 -43.42 0.12
CA SER A 303 5.61 -42.65 1.05
C SER A 303 6.41 -43.63 1.91
N ARG A 304 7.73 -43.64 1.74
CA ARG A 304 8.73 -44.21 2.63
C ARG A 304 9.85 -43.19 2.76
#